data_AF-A0A8S3DV68-F1
#
_entry.id   AF-A0A8S3DV68-F1
#
_cell.length_a   1.000
_cell.length_b   1.000
_cell.length_c   1.000
_cell.angle_alpha   90.00
_cell.angle_beta   90.00
_cell.angle_gamma   90.00
#
_symmetry.space_group_name_H-M   'P 1'
#
loop_
_entity.id
_entity.type
_entity.pdbx_description
1 polymer ?
#
loop_
_entity_poly.entity_id
_entity_poly.type
_entity_poly.pdbx_seq_one_letter_code
_entity_poly.pdbx_strand_id
1 'polypeptide(L)' 'DDSIDPSPDPILDRFCLQILHEIHHKIQWLNLESSSVKRIFLAANYPNLFELGLYDIEIETALSLFI' A
#
# COMPACT_ATOMS: atom_id res chain seq x y z
N ASP A 1 -23.25 9.42 -7.48
CA ASP A 1 -22.16 9.37 -8.46
C ASP A 1 -20.99 10.10 -7.81
N ASP A 2 -20.43 9.49 -6.76
CA ASP A 2 -19.30 10.03 -6.01
C ASP A 2 -18.05 9.38 -6.57
N SER A 3 -17.63 9.86 -7.73
CA SER A 3 -16.29 9.64 -8.23
C SER A 3 -15.33 10.41 -7.32
N ILE A 4 -14.83 9.73 -6.29
CA ILE A 4 -13.70 10.20 -5.49
C ILE A 4 -12.53 10.35 -6.45
N ASP A 5 -12.31 11.59 -6.89
CA ASP A 5 -11.14 11.99 -7.64
C ASP A 5 -9.91 11.61 -6.79
N PRO A 6 -9.01 10.73 -7.27
CA PRO A 6 -7.89 10.27 -6.47
C PRO A 6 -6.83 11.37 -6.51
N SER A 7 -7.11 12.49 -5.84
CA SER A 7 -6.14 13.57 -5.72
C SER A 7 -4.83 12.97 -5.19
N PRO A 8 -3.68 13.30 -5.81
CA PRO A 8 -2.39 12.83 -5.33
C PRO A 8 -2.25 13.30 -3.90
N ASP A 9 -2.12 12.36 -2.96
CA ASP A 9 -1.83 12.68 -1.57
C ASP A 9 -0.31 12.90 -1.53
N PRO A 10 0.16 14.15 -1.42
CA PRO A 10 1.58 14.44 -1.53
C PRO A 10 2.38 13.82 -0.38
N ILE A 11 1.74 13.51 0.75
CA ILE A 11 2.36 12.85 1.88
C ILE A 11 2.55 11.37 1.54
N LEU A 12 1.50 10.72 1.03
CA LEU A 12 1.57 9.32 0.62
C LEU A 12 2.54 9.12 -0.55
N ASP A 13 2.55 10.02 -1.53
CA ASP A 13 3.46 9.96 -2.67
C ASP A 13 4.92 10.10 -2.22
N ARG A 14 5.21 11.05 -1.33
CA ARG A 14 6.56 11.19 -0.77
C ARG A 14 6.97 9.97 0.03
N PHE A 15 6.06 9.42 0.83
CA PHE A 15 6.32 8.20 1.59
C PHE A 15 6.66 7.04 0.65
N CYS A 16 5.81 6.79 -0.36
CA CYS A 16 5.99 5.71 -1.32
C CYS A 16 7.26 5.85 -2.18
N LEU A 17 7.55 7.04 -2.70
CA LEU A 17 8.63 7.25 -3.66
C LEU A 17 10.01 7.45 -3.03
N GLN A 18 10.07 7.93 -1.77
CA GLN A 18 11.33 8.25 -1.12
C GLN A 18 11.60 7.29 0.04
N ILE A 19 10.76 7.35 1.07
CA ILE A 19 11.02 6.67 2.34
C ILE A 19 10.95 5.16 2.16
N LEU A 20 9.87 4.67 1.55
CA LEU A 20 9.63 3.25 1.35
C LEU A 20 10.72 2.60 0.51
N HIS A 21 11.18 3.28 -0.54
CA HIS A 21 12.26 2.82 -1.41
C HIS A 21 13.61 2.72 -0.69
N GLU A 22 13.83 3.44 0.40
CA GLU A 22 15.05 3.32 1.21
C GLU A 22 14.98 2.17 2.22
N ILE A 23 13.78 1.86 2.72
CA ILE A 23 13.62 0.95 3.87
C ILE A 23 12.93 -0.38 3.53
N HIS A 24 12.37 -0.55 2.32
CA HIS A 24 11.58 -1.74 1.94
C HIS A 24 12.26 -3.07 2.21
N HIS A 25 13.58 -3.14 2.02
CA HIS A 25 14.37 -4.34 2.26
C HIS A 25 14.52 -4.67 3.76
N LYS A 26 14.19 -3.75 4.68
CA LYS A 26 14.22 -3.97 6.13
C LYS A 26 12.83 -4.23 6.70
N ILE A 27 11.77 -3.96 5.94
CA ILE A 27 10.40 -4.13 6.39
C ILE A 27 10.08 -5.62 6.45
N GLN A 28 9.79 -6.09 7.66
CA GLN A 28 9.33 -7.46 7.91
C GLN A 28 7.82 -7.52 8.11
N TRP A 29 7.23 -6.46 8.67
CA TRP A 29 5.81 -6.34 8.96
C TRP A 29 5.26 -5.03 8.42
N LEU A 30 4.14 -5.11 7.71
CA LEU A 30 3.48 -3.95 7.12
C LEU A 30 1.98 -4.00 7.39
N ASN A 31 1.43 -2.92 7.95
CA ASN A 31 0.00 -2.78 8.24
C ASN A 31 -0.58 -1.64 7.39
N LEU A 32 -1.48 -1.96 6.46
CA LEU A 32 -2.00 -1.01 5.49
C LEU A 32 -3.53 -0.91 5.55
N GLU A 33 -4.01 0.31 5.39
CA GLU A 33 -5.41 0.59 5.05
C GLU A 33 -5.65 0.28 3.57
N SER A 34 -6.83 -0.27 3.25
CA SER A 34 -7.19 -0.73 1.89
C SER A 34 -7.00 0.32 0.80
N SER A 35 -7.33 1.58 1.09
CA SER A 35 -7.18 2.74 0.19
C SER A 35 -5.73 2.96 -0.27
N SER A 36 -4.77 2.58 0.56
CA SER A 36 -3.34 2.80 0.35
C SER A 36 -2.59 1.57 -0.15
N VAL A 37 -3.21 0.37 -0.06
CA VAL A 37 -2.57 -0.92 -0.41
C VAL A 37 -1.97 -0.89 -1.81
N LYS A 38 -2.76 -0.52 -2.83
CA LYS A 38 -2.28 -0.54 -4.22
C LYS A 38 -1.07 0.38 -4.43
N ARG A 39 -1.11 1.60 -3.88
CA ARG A 39 0.00 2.55 -4.03
C ARG A 39 1.27 2.06 -3.32
N ILE A 40 1.13 1.54 -2.11
CA ILE A 40 2.27 1.10 -1.28
C ILE A 40 2.87 -0.22 -1.77
N PHE A 41 2.06 -1.16 -2.26
CA PHE A 41 2.55 -2.41 -2.83
C PHE A 41 3.24 -2.23 -4.18
N LEU A 42 2.73 -1.34 -5.03
CA LEU A 42 3.33 -1.08 -6.34
C LEU A 42 4.63 -0.27 -6.24
N ALA A 43 4.85 0.45 -5.13
CA ALA A 43 6.00 1.34 -4.98
C ALA A 43 7.33 0.60 -4.71
N ALA A 44 7.31 -0.61 -4.14
CA ALA A 44 8.53 -1.32 -3.79
C ALA A 44 8.34 -2.85 -3.75
N ASN A 45 9.43 -3.59 -3.90
CA ASN A 45 9.48 -5.03 -3.66
C ASN A 45 9.97 -5.31 -2.24
N TYR A 46 9.28 -6.13 -1.44
CA TYR A 46 9.62 -6.34 -0.03
C TYR A 46 10.20 -7.73 0.20
N PRO A 47 11.51 -7.96 -0.03
CA PRO A 47 12.11 -9.29 -0.01
C PRO A 47 12.09 -9.97 1.37
N ASN A 48 11.96 -9.18 2.45
CA ASN A 48 11.98 -9.67 3.82
C ASN A 48 10.61 -9.58 4.49
N LEU A 49 9.55 -9.27 3.73
CA LEU A 49 8.20 -9.19 4.28
C LEU A 49 7.76 -10.58 4.71
N PHE A 50 7.54 -10.73 6.01
CA PHE A 50 7.06 -11.96 6.63
C PHE A 50 5.55 -11.88 6.90
N GLU A 51 5.04 -10.71 7.25
CA GLU A 51 3.63 -10.52 7.60
C GLU A 51 3.05 -9.26 6.97
N LEU A 52 1.83 -9.39 6.47
CA LEU A 52 1.03 -8.32 5.92
C LEU A 52 -0.30 -8.27 6.67
N GLY A 53 -0.52 -7.19 7.40
CA GLY A 53 -1.82 -6.85 7.97
C GLY A 53 -2.54 -5.88 7.04
N LEU A 54 -3.77 -6.23 6.68
CA LEU A 54 -4.65 -5.35 5.93
C LEU A 54 -5.89 -5.09 6.78
N TYR A 55 -6.21 -3.82 7.01
CA TYR A 55 -7.39 -3.42 7.77
C TYR A 55 -8.29 -2.51 6.94
N ASP A 56 -9.56 -2.48 7.31
CA ASP A 56 -10.63 -1.79 6.56
C ASP A 56 -10.64 -2.17 5.08
N ILE A 57 -10.48 -3.47 4.80
CA ILE A 57 -10.56 -4.01 3.44
C ILE A 57 -12.01 -4.07 2.97
N GLU A 58 -12.31 -3.29 1.94
CA GLU A 58 -13.49 -3.50 1.12
C GLU A 58 -13.38 -4.81 0.33
N ILE A 59 -14.49 -5.55 0.22
CA ILE A 59 -14.55 -6.87 -0.44
C ILE A 59 -13.95 -6.83 -1.85
N GLU A 60 -14.21 -5.77 -2.62
CA GLU A 60 -13.67 -5.61 -3.98
C GLU A 60 -12.14 -5.51 -4.00
N THR A 61 -11.56 -4.78 -3.03
CA THR A 61 -10.12 -4.66 -2.87
C THR A 61 -9.50 -6.00 -2.45
N ALA A 62 -10.13 -6.74 -1.53
CA ALA A 62 -9.69 -8.10 -1.16
C ALA A 62 -9.64 -9.00 -2.40
N LEU A 63 -10.72 -9.05 -3.18
CA LEU A 63 -10.79 -9.90 -4.37
C LEU A 63 -9.69 -9.57 -5.38
N SER A 64 -9.35 -8.30 -5.55
CA SER A 64 -8.27 -7.87 -6.47
C SER A 64 -6.85 -8.26 -6.05
N LEU A 65 -6.64 -8.67 -4.78
CA LEU A 65 -5.35 -9.11 -4.27
C LEU A 65 -5.13 -10.63 -4.41
N PHE A 66 -6.19 -11.41 -4.63
CA PHE A 66 -6.14 -12.87 -4.71
C PHE A 66 -6.31 -13.43 -6.14
N ILE A 67 -6.35 -12.57 -7.16
CA ILE A 67 -6.43 -12.92 -8.59
C ILE A 67 -5.17 -12.44 -9.28
#